data_AF-A0A4Q4S5M6-F1
#
_entry.id   AF-A0A4Q4S5M6-F1
#
_cell.length_a   1.000
_cell.length_b   1.000
_cell.length_c   1.000
_cell.angle_alpha   90.00
_cell.angle_beta   90.00
_cell.angle_gamma   90.00
#
_symmetry.space_group_name_H-M   'P 1'
#
loop_
_entity.id
_entity.type
_entity.pdbx_description
1 polymer ?
#
loop_
_entity_poly.entity_id
_entity_poly.type
_entity_poly.pdbx_seq_one_letter_code
_entity_poly.pdbx_strand_id
1 'polypeptide(L)'
;MSTSDFGNIPEKALKGRALSHQTILRAPEVIPKTTQLTCRYMNNDRKPFITFKFKYRSKAALQSLLIIPRNPSPVPLEDRDGDILTLEESHELLRRHREREDAAPSVKRERFKRERSSTAVMEDQDDDNVSFVSAKRRRLPITLNEDGIEIVDLT
;
A
#
# COMPACT_ATOMS: atom_id res chain seq x y z
N MET A 1 -25.33 -17.32 -23.97
CA MET A 1 -24.07 -16.70 -24.45
C MET A 1 -23.04 -17.80 -24.48
N SER A 2 -22.68 -18.24 -25.67
CA SER A 2 -21.51 -19.08 -25.88
C SER A 2 -20.29 -18.30 -25.38
N THR A 3 -19.33 -18.98 -24.76
CA THR A 3 -18.06 -18.41 -24.30
C THR A 3 -17.16 -17.89 -25.43
N SER A 4 -17.66 -17.89 -26.67
CA SER A 4 -17.00 -17.46 -27.90
C SER A 4 -16.91 -15.95 -28.07
N ASP A 5 -17.68 -15.15 -27.30
CA ASP A 5 -17.80 -13.70 -27.55
C ASP A 5 -16.68 -12.88 -26.88
N PHE A 6 -15.86 -13.50 -26.03
CA PHE A 6 -14.60 -12.91 -25.63
C PHE A 6 -13.56 -13.33 -26.66
N GLY A 7 -13.38 -12.51 -27.70
CA GLY A 7 -12.29 -12.70 -28.67
C GLY A 7 -10.94 -12.90 -27.96
N ASN A 8 -9.92 -13.40 -28.66
CA ASN A 8 -8.64 -13.72 -28.04
C ASN A 8 -7.98 -12.46 -27.42
N ILE A 9 -8.10 -12.28 -26.09
CA ILE A 9 -7.57 -11.10 -25.39
C ILE A 9 -6.10 -11.38 -25.08
N PRO A 10 -5.15 -10.56 -25.58
CA PRO A 10 -3.74 -10.76 -25.28
C PRO A 10 -3.45 -10.50 -23.80
N GLU A 11 -2.65 -11.37 -23.16
CA GLU A 11 -2.29 -11.28 -21.73
C GLU A 11 -1.74 -9.90 -21.32
N LYS A 12 -1.00 -9.26 -22.22
CA LYS A 12 -0.46 -7.90 -22.04
C LYS A 12 -1.54 -6.85 -21.78
N ALA A 13 -2.76 -7.05 -22.27
CA ALA A 13 -3.89 -6.13 -22.06
C ALA A 13 -4.55 -6.28 -20.68
N LEU A 14 -4.35 -7.42 -20.02
CA LEU A 14 -4.94 -7.75 -18.72
C LEU A 14 -3.97 -7.52 -17.55
N LYS A 15 -2.67 -7.62 -17.80
CA LYS A 15 -1.65 -7.50 -16.76
C LYS A 15 -1.62 -6.09 -16.15
N GLY A 16 -1.85 -6.00 -14.84
CA GLY A 16 -1.82 -4.74 -14.08
C GLY A 16 -3.11 -3.93 -14.10
N ARG A 17 -4.20 -4.43 -14.71
CA ARG A 17 -5.52 -3.78 -14.68
C ARG A 17 -6.49 -4.56 -13.79
N ALA A 18 -7.13 -3.88 -12.85
CA ALA A 18 -8.21 -4.47 -12.06
C ALA A 18 -9.50 -4.45 -12.90
N LEU A 19 -9.78 -5.55 -13.60
CA LEU A 19 -11.05 -5.72 -14.31
C LEU A 19 -12.09 -6.34 -13.38
N SER A 20 -13.24 -5.70 -13.26
CA SER A 20 -14.40 -6.28 -12.59
C SER A 20 -15.10 -7.25 -13.54
N HIS A 21 -15.33 -8.49 -13.10
CA HIS A 21 -16.20 -9.43 -13.80
C HIS A 21 -17.62 -9.26 -13.26
N GLN A 22 -18.49 -8.64 -14.04
CA GLN A 22 -19.92 -8.66 -13.79
C GLN A 22 -20.57 -9.67 -14.73
N THR A 23 -21.50 -10.46 -14.21
CA THR A 23 -22.39 -11.30 -15.02
C THR A 23 -23.76 -10.64 -15.04
N ILE A 24 -24.46 -10.76 -16.17
CA ILE A 24 -25.83 -10.29 -16.33
C ILE A 24 -26.70 -11.54 -16.48
N LEU A 25 -27.89 -11.51 -15.89
CA LEU A 25 -28.87 -12.56 -16.12
C LEU A 25 -29.33 -12.54 -17.58
N ARG A 26 -29.59 -13.73 -18.13
CA ARG A 26 -30.20 -13.87 -19.46
C ARG A 26 -31.60 -13.22 -19.45
N ALA A 27 -32.08 -12.87 -20.65
CA ALA A 27 -33.49 -12.57 -20.86
C ALA A 27 -34.40 -13.64 -20.22
N PRO A 28 -35.53 -13.25 -19.60
CA PRO A 28 -36.48 -14.18 -19.02
C PRO A 28 -36.94 -15.22 -20.04
N GLU A 29 -37.00 -16.47 -19.63
CA GLU A 29 -37.48 -17.58 -20.45
C GLU A 29 -38.83 -18.06 -19.90
N VAL A 30 -39.77 -18.36 -20.80
CA VAL A 30 -41.09 -18.85 -20.41
C VAL A 30 -40.93 -20.26 -19.84
N ILE A 31 -41.17 -20.42 -18.55
CA ILE A 31 -41.19 -21.72 -17.89
C ILE A 31 -42.61 -22.32 -17.95
N PRO A 32 -42.75 -23.66 -18.02
CA PRO A 32 -44.05 -24.30 -17.93
C PRO A 32 -44.74 -23.94 -16.62
N LYS A 33 -46.08 -23.96 -16.63
CA LYS A 33 -46.87 -23.67 -15.43
C LYS A 33 -46.46 -24.64 -14.32
N THR A 34 -45.91 -24.08 -13.25
CA THR A 34 -45.52 -24.84 -12.07
C THR A 34 -46.73 -24.97 -11.15
N THR A 35 -47.02 -26.18 -10.71
CA THR A 35 -48.07 -26.44 -9.72
C THR A 35 -47.71 -25.74 -8.41
N GLN A 36 -48.52 -24.77 -8.00
CA GLN A 36 -48.40 -24.15 -6.69
C GLN A 36 -49.17 -25.01 -5.69
N LEU A 37 -48.48 -25.43 -4.63
CA LEU A 37 -49.10 -26.16 -3.52
C LEU A 37 -49.40 -25.17 -2.40
N THR A 38 -50.66 -25.11 -1.99
CA THR A 38 -51.05 -24.36 -0.79
C THR A 38 -50.93 -25.27 0.43
N CYS A 39 -49.89 -25.05 1.23
CA CYS A 39 -49.66 -25.81 2.47
C CYS A 39 -50.27 -25.07 3.66
N ARG A 40 -50.82 -25.82 4.63
CA ARG A 40 -51.25 -25.30 5.93
C ARG A 40 -50.15 -25.56 6.97
N TYR A 41 -49.98 -24.66 7.93
CA TYR A 41 -49.10 -24.90 9.07
C TYR A 41 -49.63 -26.10 9.87
N MET A 42 -48.73 -26.99 10.26
CA MET A 42 -49.10 -28.19 11.04
C MET A 42 -49.59 -27.84 12.45
N ASN A 43 -49.09 -26.75 13.03
CA ASN A 43 -49.50 -26.26 14.35
C ASN A 43 -50.26 -24.94 14.23
N ASN A 44 -51.36 -24.78 14.98
CA ASN A 44 -52.12 -23.53 15.06
C ASN A 44 -51.27 -22.35 15.58
N ASP A 45 -50.24 -22.64 16.37
CA ASP A 45 -49.31 -21.67 16.94
C ASP A 45 -48.38 -20.99 15.92
N ARG A 46 -48.42 -21.39 14.63
CA ARG A 46 -47.50 -20.93 13.56
C ARG A 46 -46.01 -21.08 13.90
N LYS A 47 -45.67 -21.96 14.84
CA LYS A 47 -44.28 -22.25 15.22
C LYS A 47 -43.64 -23.16 14.16
N PRO A 48 -42.35 -22.95 13.83
CA PRO A 48 -41.63 -23.84 12.93
C PRO A 48 -41.56 -25.25 13.53
N PHE A 49 -41.70 -26.28 12.68
CA PHE A 49 -41.54 -27.68 13.09
C PHE A 49 -40.11 -27.97 13.55
N ILE A 50 -39.13 -27.47 12.80
CA ILE A 50 -37.70 -27.56 13.12
C ILE A 50 -37.03 -26.24 12.74
N THR A 51 -36.07 -25.77 13.55
CA THR A 51 -35.26 -24.59 13.26
C THR A 51 -33.81 -25.02 13.01
N PHE A 52 -33.32 -24.84 11.78
CA PHE A 52 -31.90 -25.00 11.47
C PHE A 52 -31.16 -23.69 11.70
N LYS A 53 -30.15 -23.70 12.57
CA LYS A 53 -29.27 -22.55 12.80
C LYS A 53 -27.94 -22.77 12.09
N PHE A 54 -27.79 -22.17 10.92
CA PHE A 54 -26.52 -22.20 10.20
C PHE A 54 -25.52 -21.28 10.88
N LYS A 55 -24.44 -21.86 11.41
CA LYS A 55 -23.32 -21.09 11.94
C LYS A 55 -22.37 -20.77 10.79
N TYR A 56 -22.05 -19.49 10.63
CA TYR A 56 -20.97 -19.06 9.75
C TYR A 56 -19.61 -19.20 10.43
N ARG A 57 -18.55 -18.84 9.69
CA ARG A 57 -17.22 -18.64 10.27
C ARG A 57 -17.25 -17.55 11.35
N SER A 58 -16.24 -17.52 12.21
CA SER A 58 -16.11 -16.47 13.23
C SER A 58 -16.06 -15.07 12.59
N LYS A 59 -16.45 -14.04 13.36
CA LYS A 59 -16.38 -12.64 12.90
C LYS A 59 -15.00 -12.28 12.35
N ALA A 60 -13.92 -12.70 13.05
CA ALA A 60 -12.54 -12.48 12.61
C ALA A 60 -12.24 -13.14 11.25
N ALA A 61 -12.73 -14.36 11.02
CA ALA A 61 -12.56 -15.04 9.75
C ALA A 61 -13.39 -14.40 8.61
N LEU A 62 -14.56 -13.84 8.91
CA LEU A 62 -15.35 -13.11 7.92
C LEU A 62 -14.71 -11.76 7.55
N GLN A 63 -14.06 -11.10 8.52
CA GLN A 63 -13.29 -9.87 8.31
C GLN A 63 -11.99 -10.11 7.54
N SER A 64 -11.32 -11.25 7.76
CA SER A 64 -10.11 -11.61 7.02
C SER A 64 -10.41 -11.90 5.54
N LEU A 65 -11.54 -12.57 5.28
CA LEU A 65 -12.07 -12.84 3.94
C LEU A 65 -12.74 -11.62 3.25
N LEU A 66 -12.78 -10.46 3.92
CA LEU A 66 -13.41 -9.23 3.42
C LEU A 66 -14.90 -9.39 3.06
N ILE A 67 -15.58 -10.38 3.65
CA ILE A 67 -17.03 -10.57 3.53
C ILE A 67 -17.76 -9.52 4.38
N ILE A 68 -17.18 -9.17 5.52
CA ILE A 68 -17.63 -8.10 6.41
C ILE A 68 -16.51 -7.05 6.50
N PRO A 69 -16.81 -5.75 6.64
CA PRO A 69 -15.80 -4.73 6.85
C PRO A 69 -14.86 -5.07 8.00
N ARG A 70 -13.56 -4.84 7.79
CA ARG A 70 -12.58 -4.89 8.87
C ARG A 70 -12.88 -3.77 9.86
N ASN A 71 -12.54 -3.99 11.13
CA ASN A 71 -12.49 -2.88 12.08
C ASN A 71 -11.52 -1.82 11.52
N PRO A 72 -11.85 -0.52 11.66
CA PRO A 72 -10.94 0.53 11.22
C PRO A 72 -9.59 0.30 11.90
N SER A 73 -8.51 0.41 11.10
CA SER A 73 -7.18 0.44 11.68
C SER A 73 -7.12 1.58 12.69
N PRO A 74 -6.51 1.40 13.88
CA PRO A 74 -6.33 2.51 14.80
C PRO A 74 -5.61 3.66 14.08
N VAL A 75 -6.03 4.89 14.38
CA VAL A 75 -5.42 6.11 13.83
C VAL A 75 -3.93 6.12 14.18
N PRO A 76 -3.03 6.38 13.22
CA PRO A 76 -1.59 6.53 13.47
C PRO A 76 -1.33 7.53 14.59
N LEU A 77 -0.27 7.33 15.37
CA LEU A 77 0.04 8.19 16.52
C LEU A 77 0.28 9.65 16.10
N GLU A 78 0.82 9.85 14.90
CA GLU A 78 1.10 11.17 14.33
C GLU A 78 -0.16 11.98 13.98
N ASP A 79 -1.29 11.33 13.71
CA ASP A 79 -2.55 11.96 13.29
C ASP A 79 -3.54 12.16 14.45
N ARG A 80 -3.16 11.78 15.68
CA ARG A 80 -4.00 11.95 16.88
C ARG A 80 -3.83 13.36 17.45
N ASP A 81 -4.90 13.91 18.00
CA ASP A 81 -4.84 15.18 18.72
C ASP A 81 -3.84 15.10 19.88
N GLY A 82 -2.91 16.06 19.93
CA GLY A 82 -1.84 16.09 20.93
C GLY A 82 -2.33 16.18 22.38
N ASP A 83 -3.54 16.70 22.59
CA ASP A 83 -4.16 16.84 23.92
C ASP A 83 -4.78 15.53 24.45
N ILE A 84 -4.95 14.52 23.59
CA ILE A 84 -5.51 13.20 23.95
C ILE A 84 -4.40 12.15 24.08
N LEU A 85 -3.16 12.51 23.71
CA LEU A 85 -2.03 11.59 23.68
C LEU A 85 -1.57 11.24 25.09
N THR A 86 -1.41 9.95 25.38
CA THR A 86 -0.85 9.52 26.66
C THR A 86 0.63 9.86 26.78
N LEU A 87 1.16 9.89 28.02
CA LEU A 87 2.58 10.21 28.27
C LEU A 87 3.53 9.24 27.53
N GLU A 88 3.16 7.96 27.45
CA GLU A 88 3.95 6.94 26.76
C GLU A 88 3.93 7.14 25.23
N GLU A 89 2.75 7.41 24.67
CA GLU A 89 2.59 7.68 23.24
C GLU A 89 3.28 8.98 22.80
N SER A 90 3.27 10.03 23.64
CA SER A 90 3.98 11.28 23.35
C SER A 90 5.50 11.10 23.34
N HIS A 91 6.03 10.29 24.26
CA HIS A 91 7.45 9.96 24.29
C HIS A 91 7.87 9.12 23.07
N GLU A 92 7.02 8.18 22.64
CA GLU A 92 7.26 7.40 21.41
C GLU A 92 7.25 8.30 20.16
N LEU A 93 6.30 9.24 20.06
CA LEU A 93 6.22 10.19 18.95
C LEU A 93 7.50 11.06 18.88
N LEU A 94 7.97 11.54 20.03
CA LEU A 94 9.20 12.33 20.13
C LEU A 94 10.44 11.55 19.70
N ARG A 95 10.52 10.25 20.07
CA ARG A 95 11.60 9.36 19.64
C ARG A 95 11.63 9.22 18.11
N ARG A 96 10.47 8.97 17.50
CA ARG A 96 10.33 8.88 16.04
C ARG A 96 10.69 10.18 15.33
N HIS A 97 10.36 11.33 15.91
CA HIS A 97 10.71 12.63 15.35
C HIS A 97 12.23 12.83 15.31
N ARG A 98 12.92 12.55 16.41
CA ARG A 98 14.39 12.65 16.49
C ARG A 98 15.09 11.72 15.50
N GLU A 99 14.64 10.46 15.39
CA GLU A 99 15.17 9.51 14.41
C GLU A 99 15.02 10.02 12.97
N ARG A 100 13.89 10.69 12.64
CA ARG A 100 13.66 11.30 11.32
C ARG A 100 14.55 12.53 11.08
N GLU A 101 14.75 13.37 12.10
CA GLU A 101 15.63 14.54 12.01
C GLU A 101 17.10 14.14 11.86
N ASP A 102 17.56 13.14 12.61
CA ASP A 102 18.93 12.61 12.53
C ASP A 102 19.20 11.94 11.17
N ALA A 103 18.18 11.30 10.59
CA ALA A 103 18.26 10.71 9.26
C ALA A 103 18.09 11.73 8.12
N ALA A 104 17.68 12.98 8.41
CA ALA A 104 17.49 13.99 7.39
C ALA A 104 18.85 14.51 6.89
N PRO A 105 19.17 14.37 5.59
CA PRO A 105 20.43 14.87 5.05
C PRO A 105 20.49 16.39 5.17
N SER A 106 21.61 16.92 5.66
CA SER A 106 21.82 18.36 5.76
C SER A 106 21.71 19.01 4.38
N VAL A 107 20.63 19.78 4.19
CA VAL A 107 20.40 20.52 2.95
C VAL A 107 21.50 21.56 2.83
N LYS A 108 22.43 21.35 1.89
CA LYS A 108 23.50 22.30 1.56
C LYS A 108 22.86 23.62 1.15
N ARG A 109 22.95 24.64 2.01
CA ARG A 109 22.62 26.00 1.64
C ARG A 109 23.67 26.48 0.63
N GLU A 110 23.23 26.73 -0.59
CA GLU A 110 24.05 27.34 -1.63
C GLU A 110 24.50 28.73 -1.15
N ARG A 111 25.81 28.93 -0.99
CA ARG A 111 26.37 30.25 -0.68
C ARG A 111 26.18 31.12 -1.92
N PHE A 112 25.31 32.13 -1.83
CA PHE A 112 25.31 33.26 -2.76
C PHE A 112 26.72 33.85 -2.82
N LYS A 113 27.26 33.95 -4.05
CA LYS A 113 28.58 34.53 -4.33
C LYS A 113 28.62 35.97 -3.80
N ARG A 114 29.46 36.20 -2.78
CA ARG A 114 29.78 37.53 -2.26
C ARG A 114 30.98 38.06 -3.07
N GLU A 115 30.83 39.23 -3.68
CA GLU A 115 31.95 39.94 -4.30
C GLU A 115 33.00 40.29 -3.24
N ARG A 116 34.27 40.00 -3.58
CA ARG A 116 35.43 40.04 -2.70
C ARG A 116 36.00 41.46 -2.72
N SER A 117 35.70 42.30 -1.73
CA SER A 117 36.50 43.49 -1.45
C SER A 117 37.67 43.12 -0.55
N SER A 118 38.87 43.26 -1.08
CA SER A 118 40.17 43.04 -0.46
C SER A 118 40.45 44.00 0.69
N THR A 119 40.75 43.47 1.88
CA THR A 119 41.67 44.03 2.89
C THR A 119 41.95 42.97 3.94
N ALA A 120 43.14 43.01 4.51
CA ALA A 120 43.90 41.85 4.97
C ALA A 120 43.96 41.68 6.51
N VAL A 121 44.52 40.53 6.89
CA VAL A 121 45.19 40.15 8.16
C VAL A 121 44.31 39.95 9.39
N MET A 122 44.27 38.72 9.90
CA MET A 122 44.74 38.34 11.25
C MET A 122 45.06 36.84 11.24
N GLU A 123 46.25 36.51 11.73
CA GLU A 123 46.76 35.16 11.97
C GLU A 123 45.96 34.50 13.10
N ASP A 124 45.66 33.21 12.96
CA ASP A 124 45.66 32.31 14.11
C ASP A 124 46.05 30.91 13.63
N GLN A 125 46.98 30.32 14.37
CA GLN A 125 47.56 29.01 14.10
C GLN A 125 46.64 27.96 14.72
N ASP A 126 46.22 26.97 13.94
CA ASP A 126 45.99 25.63 14.47
C ASP A 126 46.26 24.61 13.36
N ASP A 127 47.25 23.77 13.65
CA ASP A 127 47.78 22.69 12.83
C ASP A 127 46.89 21.44 12.99
N ASP A 128 46.00 21.21 12.03
CA ASP A 128 45.37 19.91 11.81
C ASP A 128 45.28 19.65 10.30
N ASN A 129 46.36 19.09 9.76
CA ASN A 129 46.48 18.74 8.35
C ASN A 129 45.55 17.55 7.99
N VAL A 130 44.35 17.82 7.49
CA VAL A 130 43.42 16.79 6.97
C VAL A 130 43.69 16.55 5.48
N SER A 131 44.26 15.38 5.15
CA SER A 131 44.47 14.99 3.75
C SER A 131 43.18 14.39 3.14
N PHE A 132 42.59 15.09 2.18
CA PHE A 132 41.43 14.58 1.43
C PHE A 132 41.90 13.71 0.26
N VAL A 133 41.94 12.39 0.45
CA VAL A 133 42.10 11.43 -0.65
C VAL A 133 40.77 11.29 -1.40
N SER A 134 40.66 11.96 -2.56
CA SER A 134 39.53 11.74 -3.46
C SER A 134 39.66 10.40 -4.18
N ALA A 135 39.02 9.36 -3.65
CA ALA A 135 38.88 8.09 -4.36
C ALA A 135 37.86 8.26 -5.50
N LYS A 136 38.36 8.35 -6.74
CA LYS A 136 37.54 8.41 -7.96
C LYS A 136 36.78 7.08 -8.09
N ARG A 137 35.47 7.08 -7.83
CA ARG A 137 34.62 5.87 -8.00
C ARG A 137 34.75 5.38 -9.44
N ARG A 138 35.29 4.17 -9.64
CA ARG A 138 35.30 3.50 -10.94
C ARG A 138 33.85 3.19 -11.32
N ARG A 139 33.41 3.67 -12.48
CA ARG A 139 32.18 3.21 -13.12
C ARG A 139 32.49 1.84 -13.74
N LEU A 140 31.74 0.82 -13.36
CA LEU A 140 31.79 -0.48 -14.05
C LEU A 140 31.28 -0.29 -15.48
N PRO A 141 31.88 -0.93 -16.49
CA PRO A 141 31.39 -0.88 -17.85
C PRO A 141 29.98 -1.49 -17.91
N ILE A 142 29.01 -0.71 -18.38
CA ILE A 142 27.64 -1.17 -18.65
C ILE A 142 27.64 -1.70 -20.08
N THR A 143 27.25 -2.96 -20.27
CA THR A 143 26.96 -3.52 -21.58
C THR A 143 25.45 -3.66 -21.76
N LEU A 144 24.97 -3.33 -22.96
CA LEU A 144 23.59 -3.49 -23.37
C LEU A 144 23.48 -4.74 -24.24
N ASN A 145 22.52 -5.61 -23.95
CA ASN A 145 22.18 -6.73 -24.83
C ASN A 145 21.32 -6.27 -26.03
N GLU A 146 21.17 -7.12 -27.05
CA GLU A 146 20.36 -6.86 -28.26
C GLU A 146 18.89 -6.52 -27.95
N ASP A 147 18.38 -6.94 -26.78
CA ASP A 147 17.04 -6.63 -26.29
C ASP A 147 16.94 -5.31 -25.48
N GLY A 148 18.04 -4.52 -25.41
CA GLY A 148 18.06 -3.23 -24.73
C GLY A 148 18.05 -3.28 -23.20
N ILE A 149 18.40 -4.44 -22.62
CA ILE A 149 18.43 -4.66 -21.17
C ILE A 149 19.85 -4.42 -20.65
N GLU A 150 19.98 -3.58 -19.63
CA GLU A 150 21.26 -3.28 -18.96
C GLU A 150 21.69 -4.46 -18.08
N ILE A 151 22.89 -4.99 -18.31
CA ILE A 151 23.50 -6.04 -17.47
C ILE A 151 24.75 -5.47 -16.82
N VAL A 152 24.86 -5.65 -15.50
CA VAL A 152 26.03 -5.29 -14.71
C VAL A 152 26.68 -6.58 -14.24
N ASP A 153 27.90 -6.84 -14.70
CA ASP A 153 28.69 -8.00 -14.29
C ASP A 153 29.38 -7.72 -12.93
N LEU A 154 29.27 -8.64 -11.98
CA LEU A 154 29.69 -8.48 -10.58
C LEU A 154 30.78 -9.49 -10.16
N THR A 155 31.69 -9.82 -11.08
CA THR A 155 32.88 -10.63 -10.78
C THR A 155 34.00 -9.80 -10.16
#